data_AF-A0A821PPB8-F1
#
_entry.id   AF-A0A821PPB8-F1
#
_cell.length_a   1.000
_cell.length_b   1.000
_cell.length_c   1.000
_cell.angle_alpha   90.00
_cell.angle_beta   90.00
_cell.angle_gamma   90.00
#
_symmetry.space_group_name_H-M   'P 1'
#
loop_
_entity.id
_entity.type
_entity.pdbx_description
1 polymer ?
#
loop_
_entity_poly.entity_id
_entity_poly.type
_entity_poly.pdbx_seq_one_letter_code
_entity_poly.pdbx_strand_id
1 'polypeptide(L)'
;MCSDAAKVLLAETWTEDVDPTGWWMSEKLDGVRAYWNGKNFYSRQGNLFHVPDFFKAALPKVPLDGEIWCGRGLFQKCVSIVKKQANKVVPDDYKLLTYLIFDAPSHGGKYEDRVKWLQANIPQDDDKCFATVVGIKKCEGLAQLKQFLADVNKTGGEGIMLRKPGSLYEHKRSTTLLKVKTFYDEEALIIGHKPSKSLVGMVGALECELPNGKRFDVGSGLNMDQRRKPPKKGSVITFKFQELSNSGSPRFPVFLRVRTDLTWNDVLEAAKTKKPISVTQKIIPSTKLSKQHSILFSVIPSRDVTTGKKIVTSDDEDDEVTTTTTASSKTTDTRKMCQYGANCYRTNPDHLKQFQHPSSTKPKENESKTKENESKTKPPCVFGNKCYRTSSIHLATYSHATKTETEEEILDTGELIESEEPISPTTIDSLLVKDKNKGLKFDDDDDDDDDSNDKQDQEMITRSKKEWLNLENKLKEQSKRLVYLEEMFKTTKRSISTNNDDDNINENNTKRLKTD
;
A
#
# COMPACT_ATOMS: atom_id res chain seq x y z
N MET A 1 -9.59 -23.62 -15.59
CA MET A 1 -8.69 -22.54 -15.15
C MET A 1 -7.67 -22.29 -16.25
N CYS A 2 -7.29 -21.04 -16.51
CA CYS A 2 -6.25 -20.72 -17.50
C CYS A 2 -4.88 -20.84 -16.83
N SER A 3 -4.05 -21.80 -17.25
CA SER A 3 -2.70 -22.00 -16.70
C SER A 3 -1.76 -20.83 -16.99
N ASP A 4 -1.90 -20.22 -18.16
CA ASP A 4 -0.98 -19.16 -18.61
C ASP A 4 -1.17 -17.89 -17.79
N ALA A 5 -2.40 -17.63 -17.34
CA ALA A 5 -2.71 -16.52 -16.44
C ALA A 5 -2.00 -16.63 -15.08
N ALA A 6 -1.64 -17.85 -14.66
CA ALA A 6 -0.87 -18.10 -13.44
C ALA A 6 0.65 -17.92 -13.64
N LYS A 7 1.12 -17.91 -14.89
CA LYS A 7 2.55 -17.82 -15.26
C LYS A 7 2.91 -16.44 -15.83
N VAL A 8 2.20 -15.40 -15.43
CA VAL A 8 2.50 -14.03 -15.86
C VAL A 8 3.73 -13.48 -15.13
N LEU A 9 4.43 -12.54 -15.76
CA LEU A 9 5.59 -11.86 -15.19
C LEU A 9 5.25 -11.16 -13.87
N LEU A 10 6.04 -11.41 -12.82
CA LEU A 10 5.87 -10.79 -11.50
C LEU A 10 7.01 -9.83 -11.19
N ALA A 11 6.66 -8.71 -10.57
CA ALA A 11 7.62 -7.66 -10.25
C ALA A 11 8.33 -7.89 -8.91
N GLU A 12 9.63 -7.59 -8.89
CA GLU A 12 10.41 -7.43 -7.66
C GLU A 12 10.25 -6.04 -7.05
N THR A 13 10.72 -5.86 -5.82
CA THR A 13 10.75 -4.55 -5.17
C THR A 13 12.00 -3.81 -5.62
N TRP A 14 11.85 -2.56 -6.07
CA TRP A 14 13.00 -1.71 -6.34
C TRP A 14 13.60 -1.20 -5.02
N THR A 15 14.93 -1.18 -4.96
CA THR A 15 15.74 -0.70 -3.85
C THR A 15 16.75 0.33 -4.38
N GLU A 16 17.21 1.26 -3.54
CA GLU A 16 18.02 2.41 -4.00
C GLU A 16 19.42 2.03 -4.53
N ASP A 17 19.88 0.80 -4.32
CA ASP A 17 21.11 0.23 -4.89
C ASP A 17 21.01 -0.05 -6.39
N VAL A 18 19.80 -0.14 -6.94
CA VAL A 18 19.58 -0.32 -8.38
C VAL A 18 19.44 1.03 -9.06
N ASP A 19 20.44 1.42 -9.87
CA ASP A 19 20.37 2.63 -10.70
C ASP A 19 19.20 2.54 -11.70
N PRO A 20 18.19 3.42 -11.61
CA PRO A 20 17.04 3.40 -12.51
C PRO A 20 17.33 4.06 -13.87
N THR A 21 18.52 4.64 -14.08
CA THR A 21 18.86 5.35 -15.31
C THR A 21 18.70 4.44 -16.53
N GLY A 22 17.95 4.91 -17.51
CA GLY A 22 17.66 4.21 -18.75
C GLY A 22 16.47 3.24 -18.69
N TRP A 23 15.95 2.89 -17.51
CA TRP A 23 14.77 2.04 -17.38
C TRP A 23 13.51 2.72 -17.88
N TRP A 24 12.52 1.94 -18.31
CA TRP A 24 11.19 2.45 -18.63
C TRP A 24 10.36 2.55 -17.35
N MET A 25 9.82 3.71 -17.05
CA MET A 25 8.90 3.97 -15.93
C MET A 25 7.47 4.15 -16.42
N SER A 26 6.53 3.58 -15.67
CA SER A 26 5.08 3.78 -15.85
C SER A 26 4.39 3.89 -14.49
N GLU A 27 3.18 4.44 -14.47
CA GLU A 27 2.37 4.45 -13.25
C GLU A 27 2.02 3.03 -12.81
N LYS A 28 2.19 2.73 -11.52
CA LYS A 28 1.64 1.53 -10.92
C LYS A 28 0.16 1.75 -10.64
N LEU A 29 -0.67 0.94 -11.31
CA LEU A 29 -2.12 1.02 -11.26
C LEU A 29 -2.68 0.15 -10.12
N ASP A 30 -3.57 0.73 -9.31
CA ASP A 30 -4.30 0.02 -8.24
C ASP A 30 -5.65 -0.49 -8.77
N GLY A 31 -5.61 -1.56 -9.57
CA GLY A 31 -6.77 -2.15 -10.24
C GLY A 31 -6.90 -3.65 -9.98
N VAL A 32 -7.50 -4.37 -10.94
CA VAL A 32 -7.54 -5.83 -10.95
C VAL A 32 -6.77 -6.36 -12.15
N ARG A 33 -5.60 -6.96 -11.90
CA ARG A 33 -4.80 -7.62 -12.94
C ARG A 33 -5.63 -8.65 -13.70
N ALA A 34 -5.63 -8.52 -15.02
CA ALA A 34 -6.38 -9.38 -15.92
C ALA A 34 -5.51 -9.83 -17.10
N TYR A 35 -5.43 -11.14 -17.27
CA TYR A 35 -4.83 -11.78 -18.42
C TYR A 35 -5.90 -12.02 -19.47
N TRP A 36 -5.75 -11.40 -20.63
CA TRP A 36 -6.57 -11.66 -21.80
C TRP A 36 -5.92 -12.76 -22.62
N ASN A 37 -6.63 -13.86 -22.90
CA ASN A 37 -6.05 -14.98 -23.66
C ASN A 37 -6.34 -14.92 -25.18
N GLY A 38 -6.85 -13.79 -25.68
CA GLY A 38 -7.39 -13.69 -27.05
C GLY A 38 -8.90 -13.89 -27.15
N LYS A 39 -9.58 -14.30 -26.06
CA LYS A 39 -11.04 -14.53 -26.04
C LYS A 39 -11.73 -14.10 -24.74
N ASN A 40 -11.11 -14.37 -23.60
CA ASN A 40 -11.66 -14.11 -22.27
C ASN A 40 -10.60 -13.50 -21.35
N PHE A 41 -11.08 -12.84 -20.31
CA PHE A 41 -10.25 -12.32 -19.23
C PHE A 41 -10.15 -13.31 -18.07
N TYR A 42 -8.95 -13.46 -17.51
CA TYR A 42 -8.67 -14.31 -16.37
C TYR A 42 -7.93 -13.55 -15.28
N SER A 43 -8.22 -13.87 -14.02
CA SER A 43 -7.42 -13.42 -12.88
C SER A 43 -6.05 -14.10 -12.90
N ARG A 44 -5.12 -13.57 -12.10
CA ARG A 44 -3.80 -14.21 -11.87
C ARG A 44 -3.89 -15.66 -11.39
N GLN A 45 -4.97 -16.05 -10.73
CA GLN A 45 -5.19 -17.45 -10.29
C GLN A 45 -5.85 -18.31 -11.37
N GLY A 46 -6.04 -17.78 -12.59
CA GLY A 46 -6.69 -18.49 -13.69
C GLY A 46 -8.22 -18.56 -13.59
N ASN A 47 -8.83 -17.74 -12.71
CA ASN A 47 -10.28 -17.64 -12.58
C ASN A 47 -10.86 -16.77 -13.69
N LEU A 48 -11.95 -17.20 -14.32
CA LEU A 48 -12.60 -16.46 -15.40
C LEU A 48 -13.28 -15.19 -14.84
N PHE A 49 -13.08 -14.05 -15.51
CA PHE A 49 -13.89 -12.85 -15.30
C PHE A 49 -15.04 -12.83 -16.31
N HIS A 50 -16.25 -12.60 -15.81
CA HIS A 50 -17.46 -12.50 -16.63
C HIS A 50 -17.62 -11.06 -17.11
N VAL A 51 -17.07 -10.80 -18.30
CA VAL A 51 -16.99 -9.47 -18.92
C VAL A 51 -17.96 -9.39 -20.11
N PRO A 52 -18.76 -8.31 -20.27
CA PRO A 52 -19.65 -8.11 -21.42
C PRO A 52 -18.91 -8.11 -22.76
N ASP A 53 -19.60 -8.52 -23.83
CA ASP A 53 -18.97 -8.65 -25.16
C ASP A 53 -18.45 -7.32 -25.71
N PHE A 54 -19.14 -6.21 -25.46
CA PHE A 54 -18.69 -4.89 -25.93
C PHE A 54 -17.30 -4.50 -25.39
N PHE A 55 -16.96 -4.92 -24.16
CA PHE A 55 -15.71 -4.55 -23.50
C PHE A 55 -14.49 -5.26 -24.10
N LYS A 56 -14.71 -6.42 -24.73
CA LYS A 56 -13.65 -7.23 -25.38
C LYS A 56 -13.69 -7.18 -26.92
N ALA A 57 -14.69 -6.51 -27.51
CA ALA A 57 -14.95 -6.55 -28.94
C ALA A 57 -13.78 -6.02 -29.80
N ALA A 58 -13.10 -4.97 -29.31
CA ALA A 58 -12.00 -4.32 -30.02
C ALA A 58 -10.62 -4.97 -29.78
N LEU A 59 -10.53 -5.99 -28.92
CA LEU A 59 -9.25 -6.58 -28.54
C LEU A 59 -8.74 -7.58 -29.59
N PRO A 60 -7.42 -7.60 -29.87
CA PRO A 60 -6.83 -8.59 -30.74
C PRO A 60 -6.94 -9.99 -30.13
N LYS A 61 -6.99 -11.02 -30.98
CA LYS A 61 -7.06 -12.43 -30.56
C LYS A 61 -5.70 -13.00 -30.15
N VAL A 62 -4.92 -12.24 -29.39
CA VAL A 62 -3.64 -12.66 -28.84
C VAL A 62 -3.58 -12.45 -27.32
N PRO A 63 -2.72 -13.19 -26.61
CA PRO A 63 -2.46 -12.94 -25.20
C PRO A 63 -2.01 -11.51 -24.86
N LEU A 64 -2.66 -10.88 -23.89
CA LEU A 64 -2.29 -9.57 -23.34
C LEU A 64 -2.27 -9.63 -21.81
N ASP A 65 -1.38 -8.83 -21.22
CA ASP A 65 -1.24 -8.66 -19.78
C ASP A 65 -1.46 -7.20 -19.41
N GLY A 66 -2.36 -6.97 -18.45
CA GLY A 66 -2.87 -5.65 -18.15
C GLY A 66 -3.64 -5.59 -16.84
N GLU A 67 -4.12 -4.40 -16.52
CA GLU A 67 -4.90 -4.10 -15.33
C GLU A 67 -6.29 -3.59 -15.75
N ILE A 68 -7.36 -4.23 -15.28
CA ILE A 68 -8.69 -3.60 -15.35
C ILE A 68 -8.74 -2.54 -14.27
N TRP A 69 -9.02 -1.29 -14.66
CA TRP A 69 -8.84 -0.13 -13.81
C TRP A 69 -10.08 0.78 -13.85
N CYS A 70 -10.41 1.39 -12.70
CA CYS A 70 -11.62 2.21 -12.52
C CYS A 70 -11.30 3.65 -12.11
N GLY A 71 -10.03 4.07 -12.16
CA GLY A 71 -9.59 5.35 -11.61
C GLY A 71 -8.77 5.20 -10.32
N ARG A 72 -8.09 6.28 -9.95
CA ARG A 72 -7.24 6.33 -8.75
C ARG A 72 -8.07 6.27 -7.47
N GLY A 73 -7.64 5.46 -6.51
CA GLY A 73 -8.36 5.25 -5.25
C GLY A 73 -9.68 4.48 -5.39
N LEU A 74 -10.01 3.95 -6.58
CA LEU A 74 -11.26 3.25 -6.87
C LEU A 74 -11.11 1.73 -6.94
N PHE A 75 -10.03 1.17 -6.39
CA PHE A 75 -9.76 -0.27 -6.36
C PHE A 75 -10.95 -1.10 -5.84
N GLN A 76 -11.56 -0.71 -4.72
CA GLN A 76 -12.71 -1.45 -4.16
C GLN A 76 -13.90 -1.47 -5.12
N LYS A 77 -14.15 -0.36 -5.83
CA LYS A 77 -15.21 -0.28 -6.83
C LYS A 77 -14.88 -1.15 -8.04
N CYS A 78 -13.64 -1.11 -8.52
CA CYS A 78 -13.16 -1.97 -9.60
C CYS A 78 -13.37 -3.46 -9.26
N VAL A 79 -12.92 -3.90 -8.08
CA VAL A 79 -13.11 -5.27 -7.57
C VAL A 79 -14.59 -5.63 -7.51
N SER A 80 -15.44 -4.73 -7.04
CA SER A 80 -16.89 -4.97 -6.90
C SER A 80 -17.61 -5.22 -8.23
N ILE A 81 -17.06 -4.72 -9.35
CA ILE A 81 -17.60 -4.91 -10.69
C ILE A 81 -17.04 -6.20 -11.31
N VAL A 82 -15.71 -6.36 -11.29
CA VAL A 82 -15.00 -7.43 -12.01
C VAL A 82 -15.22 -8.81 -11.37
N LYS A 83 -15.40 -8.89 -10.04
CA LYS A 83 -15.61 -10.18 -9.34
C LYS A 83 -17.06 -10.64 -9.28
N LYS A 84 -17.99 -9.99 -9.99
CA LYS A 84 -19.39 -10.43 -10.03
C LYS A 84 -19.50 -11.78 -10.74
N GLN A 85 -20.37 -12.63 -10.21
CA GLN A 85 -20.78 -13.88 -10.88
C GLN A 85 -21.56 -13.56 -12.15
N ALA A 86 -21.55 -14.48 -13.13
CA ALA A 86 -22.12 -14.25 -14.46
C ALA A 86 -23.56 -13.67 -14.44
N ASN A 87 -24.43 -14.19 -13.58
CA ASN A 87 -25.83 -13.75 -13.46
C ASN A 87 -26.02 -12.40 -12.75
N LYS A 88 -24.96 -11.82 -12.18
CA LYS A 88 -24.98 -10.53 -11.48
C LYS A 88 -24.24 -9.43 -12.24
N VAL A 89 -23.65 -9.75 -13.38
CA VAL A 89 -22.95 -8.77 -14.22
C VAL A 89 -23.95 -7.71 -14.70
N VAL A 90 -23.61 -6.45 -14.46
CA VAL A 90 -24.35 -5.29 -14.97
C VAL A 90 -23.52 -4.68 -16.09
N PRO A 91 -23.93 -4.78 -17.37
CA PRO A 91 -23.11 -4.32 -18.49
C PRO A 91 -22.69 -2.85 -18.40
N ASP A 92 -23.58 -1.97 -17.92
CA ASP A 92 -23.28 -0.54 -17.81
C ASP A 92 -22.17 -0.20 -16.80
N ASP A 93 -21.95 -1.04 -15.77
CA ASP A 93 -20.84 -0.83 -14.83
C ASP A 93 -19.48 -0.90 -15.53
N TYR A 94 -19.36 -1.71 -16.59
CA TYR A 94 -18.13 -1.86 -17.36
C TYR A 94 -17.80 -0.63 -18.22
N LYS A 95 -18.74 0.31 -18.39
CA LYS A 95 -18.46 1.59 -19.04
C LYS A 95 -17.53 2.49 -18.21
N LEU A 96 -17.44 2.22 -16.90
CA LEU A 96 -16.56 2.92 -15.96
C LEU A 96 -15.15 2.32 -15.88
N LEU A 97 -14.91 1.20 -16.57
CA LEU A 97 -13.66 0.45 -16.51
C LEU A 97 -12.86 0.67 -17.78
N THR A 98 -11.54 0.55 -17.66
CA THR A 98 -10.61 0.51 -18.80
C THR A 98 -9.60 -0.60 -18.56
N TYR A 99 -9.30 -1.38 -19.59
CA TYR A 99 -8.22 -2.36 -19.57
C TYR A 99 -6.91 -1.70 -19.99
N LEU A 100 -6.06 -1.42 -19.01
CA LEU A 100 -4.76 -0.80 -19.19
C LEU A 100 -3.70 -1.87 -19.44
N ILE A 101 -3.28 -2.02 -20.69
CA ILE A 101 -2.37 -3.08 -21.15
C ILE A 101 -0.92 -2.62 -20.98
N PHE A 102 -0.10 -3.43 -20.32
CA PHE A 102 1.32 -3.10 -20.11
C PHE A 102 2.29 -4.10 -20.76
N ASP A 103 1.82 -5.26 -21.23
CA ASP A 103 2.68 -6.23 -21.93
C ASP A 103 1.90 -7.19 -22.87
N ALA A 104 2.62 -7.85 -23.77
CA ALA A 104 2.13 -8.85 -24.73
C ALA A 104 2.95 -10.16 -24.60
N PRO A 105 2.56 -11.09 -23.70
CA PRO A 105 3.40 -12.23 -23.31
C PRO A 105 3.82 -13.14 -24.45
N SER A 106 2.98 -13.30 -25.48
CA SER A 106 3.24 -14.22 -26.60
C SER A 106 4.02 -13.59 -27.77
N HIS A 107 4.39 -12.31 -27.71
CA HIS A 107 5.07 -11.64 -28.82
C HIS A 107 6.51 -12.15 -29.05
N GLY A 108 7.21 -12.59 -27.99
CA GLY A 108 8.58 -13.11 -28.06
C GLY A 108 9.68 -12.08 -28.32
N GLY A 109 9.34 -10.81 -28.57
CA GLY A 109 10.29 -9.72 -28.80
C GLY A 109 10.78 -9.05 -27.51
N LYS A 110 11.70 -8.08 -27.65
CA LYS A 110 12.14 -7.21 -26.54
C LYS A 110 11.01 -6.28 -26.12
N TYR A 111 11.06 -5.76 -24.89
CA TYR A 111 9.99 -4.94 -24.32
C TYR A 111 9.54 -3.80 -25.23
N GLU A 112 10.48 -3.08 -25.83
CA GLU A 112 10.20 -1.97 -26.74
C GLU A 112 9.45 -2.41 -27.99
N ASP A 113 9.78 -3.58 -28.54
CA ASP A 113 9.09 -4.14 -29.71
C ASP A 113 7.66 -4.56 -29.33
N ARG A 114 7.48 -5.14 -28.13
CA ARG A 114 6.16 -5.52 -27.61
C ARG A 114 5.27 -4.30 -27.40
N VAL A 115 5.81 -3.21 -26.84
CA VAL A 115 5.07 -1.96 -26.64
C VAL A 115 4.72 -1.31 -27.97
N LYS A 116 5.65 -1.26 -28.93
CA LYS A 116 5.35 -0.75 -30.28
C LYS A 116 4.25 -1.56 -30.95
N TRP A 117 4.30 -2.88 -30.84
CA TRP A 117 3.27 -3.76 -31.36
C TRP A 117 1.92 -3.49 -30.69
N LEU A 118 1.88 -3.32 -29.36
CA LEU A 118 0.68 -2.95 -28.63
C LEU A 118 0.09 -1.63 -29.14
N GLN A 119 0.92 -0.59 -29.28
CA GLN A 119 0.49 0.72 -29.77
C GLN A 119 -0.08 0.66 -31.20
N ALA A 120 0.45 -0.23 -32.04
CA ALA A 120 -0.02 -0.41 -33.40
C ALA A 120 -1.29 -1.28 -33.52
N ASN A 121 -1.55 -2.17 -32.57
CA ASN A 121 -2.62 -3.19 -32.66
C ASN A 121 -3.78 -2.97 -31.69
N ILE A 122 -3.67 -2.04 -30.73
CA ILE A 122 -4.76 -1.64 -29.85
C ILE A 122 -5.42 -0.37 -30.41
N PRO A 123 -6.71 -0.44 -30.81
CA PRO A 123 -7.42 0.71 -31.36
C PRO A 123 -7.41 1.93 -30.41
N GLN A 124 -7.11 3.11 -30.96
CA GLN A 124 -7.15 4.40 -30.26
C GLN A 124 -8.50 5.09 -30.51
N ASP A 125 -9.60 4.38 -30.23
CA ASP A 125 -10.97 4.91 -30.33
C ASP A 125 -11.60 4.82 -28.92
N ASP A 126 -11.61 5.93 -28.19
CA ASP A 126 -12.02 5.97 -26.79
C ASP A 126 -13.52 5.68 -26.61
N ASP A 127 -14.35 5.82 -27.65
CA ASP A 127 -15.78 5.52 -27.59
C ASP A 127 -16.07 4.03 -27.75
N LYS A 128 -15.30 3.34 -28.59
CA LYS A 128 -15.54 1.93 -28.95
C LYS A 128 -14.56 0.95 -28.34
N CYS A 129 -13.40 1.42 -27.89
CA CYS A 129 -12.37 0.61 -27.25
C CYS A 129 -12.31 0.91 -25.76
N PHE A 130 -12.49 -0.13 -24.93
CA PHE A 130 -12.33 -0.02 -23.49
C PHE A 130 -10.94 -0.48 -23.04
N ALA A 131 -9.96 -0.42 -23.94
CA ALA A 131 -8.59 -0.83 -23.67
C ALA A 131 -7.61 0.20 -24.23
N THR A 132 -6.53 0.44 -23.49
CA THR A 132 -5.45 1.32 -23.95
C THR A 132 -4.12 0.83 -23.39
N VAL A 133 -3.03 1.20 -24.06
CA VAL A 133 -1.68 0.83 -23.65
C VAL A 133 -1.23 1.78 -22.55
N VAL A 134 -0.69 1.24 -21.46
CA VAL A 134 -0.08 2.03 -20.40
C VAL A 134 1.07 2.81 -20.99
N GLY A 135 1.04 4.13 -20.85
CA GLY A 135 2.13 4.93 -21.34
C GLY A 135 3.38 4.82 -20.46
N ILE A 136 4.52 4.94 -21.13
CA ILE A 136 5.85 4.70 -20.58
C ILE A 136 6.75 5.89 -20.85
N LYS A 137 7.69 6.15 -19.96
CA LYS A 137 8.73 7.16 -20.13
C LYS A 137 10.09 6.58 -19.75
N LYS A 138 11.15 6.97 -20.43
CA LYS A 138 12.51 6.56 -20.05
C LYS A 138 12.96 7.37 -18.82
N CYS A 139 13.51 6.69 -17.82
CA CYS A 139 14.02 7.31 -16.60
C CYS A 139 15.43 7.86 -16.85
N GLU A 140 15.64 9.14 -16.52
CA GLU A 140 16.92 9.84 -16.63
C GLU A 140 17.78 9.71 -15.36
N GLY A 141 17.23 9.11 -14.30
CA GLY A 141 17.95 8.82 -13.07
C GLY A 141 17.11 8.96 -11.81
N LEU A 142 17.76 8.76 -10.66
CA LEU A 142 17.11 8.68 -9.35
C LEU A 142 16.28 9.92 -8.99
N ALA A 143 16.77 11.12 -9.32
CA ALA A 143 16.07 12.36 -9.03
C ALA A 143 14.73 12.46 -9.79
N GLN A 144 14.73 12.10 -11.08
CA GLN A 144 13.51 12.08 -11.90
C GLN A 144 12.54 11.00 -11.39
N LEU A 145 13.05 9.83 -11.01
CA LEU A 145 12.23 8.77 -10.43
C LEU A 145 11.52 9.22 -9.15
N LYS A 146 12.26 9.84 -8.22
CA LYS A 146 11.71 10.34 -6.95
C LYS A 146 10.68 11.46 -7.17
N GLN A 147 10.95 12.37 -8.10
CA GLN A 147 10.00 13.43 -8.46
C GLN A 147 8.72 12.84 -9.06
N PHE A 148 8.86 11.90 -10.01
CA PHE A 148 7.72 11.24 -10.63
C PHE A 148 6.89 10.46 -9.59
N LEU A 149 7.55 9.80 -8.63
CA LEU A 149 6.88 9.09 -7.54
C LEU A 149 6.07 10.04 -6.66
N ALA A 150 6.66 11.20 -6.32
CA ALA A 150 5.98 12.23 -5.53
C ALA A 150 4.75 12.79 -6.26
N ASP A 151 4.84 13.00 -7.58
CA ASP A 151 3.72 13.49 -8.39
C ASP A 151 2.59 12.47 -8.50
N VAL A 152 2.92 11.18 -8.70
CA VAL A 152 1.96 10.07 -8.67
C VAL A 152 1.26 10.00 -7.31
N ASN A 153 2.02 10.02 -6.21
CA ASN A 153 1.46 9.99 -4.86
C ASN A 153 0.55 11.19 -4.57
N LYS A 154 0.99 12.40 -4.93
CA LYS A 154 0.24 13.65 -4.75
C LYS A 154 -1.12 13.62 -5.45
N THR A 155 -1.19 12.90 -6.56
CA THR A 155 -2.40 12.78 -7.37
C THR A 155 -3.17 11.47 -7.12
N GLY A 156 -2.83 10.75 -6.04
CA GLY A 156 -3.55 9.58 -5.54
C GLY A 156 -3.22 8.26 -6.23
N GLY A 157 -2.16 8.20 -7.03
CA GLY A 157 -1.68 6.96 -7.65
C GLY A 157 -0.90 6.08 -6.67
N GLU A 158 -0.67 4.82 -7.03
CA GLU A 158 -0.14 3.80 -6.10
C GLU A 158 1.40 3.79 -6.02
N GLY A 159 2.08 4.13 -7.12
CA GLY A 159 3.53 4.05 -7.23
C GLY A 159 4.00 4.00 -8.69
N ILE A 160 5.18 3.44 -8.92
CA ILE A 160 5.78 3.33 -10.25
C ILE A 160 6.16 1.88 -10.54
N MET A 161 6.04 1.47 -11.80
CA MET A 161 6.64 0.24 -12.32
C MET A 161 7.86 0.61 -13.17
N LEU A 162 8.97 -0.09 -12.98
CA LEU A 162 10.19 0.02 -13.77
C LEU A 162 10.37 -1.24 -14.61
N ARG A 163 10.66 -1.07 -15.90
CA ARG A 163 10.96 -2.16 -16.82
C ARG A 163 12.34 -2.01 -17.42
N LYS A 164 13.14 -3.08 -17.34
CA LYS A 164 14.50 -3.13 -17.88
C LYS A 164 14.47 -3.02 -19.41
N PRO A 165 15.26 -2.12 -20.02
CA PRO A 165 15.32 -1.98 -21.47
C PRO A 165 15.79 -3.26 -22.15
N GLY A 166 15.23 -3.57 -23.31
CA GLY A 166 15.60 -4.76 -24.07
C GLY A 166 15.25 -6.11 -23.41
N SER A 167 14.51 -6.11 -22.30
CA SER A 167 14.16 -7.34 -21.58
C SER A 167 13.16 -8.21 -22.34
N LEU A 168 13.37 -9.52 -22.29
CA LEU A 168 12.39 -10.51 -22.75
C LEU A 168 11.24 -10.64 -21.74
N TYR A 169 10.16 -11.30 -22.14
CA TYR A 169 9.09 -11.66 -21.22
C TYR A 169 9.48 -12.93 -20.45
N GLU A 170 9.38 -12.90 -19.12
CA GLU A 170 9.68 -14.04 -18.26
C GLU A 170 8.41 -14.49 -17.55
N HIS A 171 8.17 -15.80 -17.53
CA HIS A 171 6.98 -16.40 -16.93
C HIS A 171 7.15 -16.68 -15.43
N LYS A 172 7.76 -15.73 -14.72
CA LYS A 172 8.13 -15.84 -13.31
C LYS A 172 8.26 -14.46 -12.67
N ARG A 173 8.59 -14.44 -11.38
CA ARG A 173 9.13 -13.25 -10.74
C ARG A 173 10.50 -12.93 -11.32
N SER A 174 10.74 -11.66 -11.64
CA SER A 174 11.93 -11.24 -12.37
C SER A 174 12.41 -9.87 -11.91
N THR A 175 13.73 -9.73 -11.84
CA THR A 175 14.41 -8.44 -11.63
C THR A 175 14.30 -7.52 -12.85
N THR A 176 13.81 -8.00 -14.00
CA THR A 176 13.56 -7.16 -15.18
C THR A 176 12.35 -6.25 -15.03
N LEU A 177 11.48 -6.51 -14.06
CA LEU A 177 10.30 -5.72 -13.72
C LEU A 177 10.33 -5.38 -12.23
N LEU A 178 10.43 -4.10 -11.88
CA LEU A 178 10.50 -3.66 -10.49
C LEU A 178 9.32 -2.76 -10.15
N LYS A 179 8.83 -2.85 -8.91
CA LYS A 179 7.81 -1.94 -8.36
C LYS A 179 8.49 -0.98 -7.38
N VAL A 180 8.34 0.31 -7.65
CA VAL A 180 8.82 1.39 -6.78
C VAL A 180 7.65 1.81 -5.92
N LYS A 181 7.82 1.66 -4.60
CA LYS A 181 6.81 1.98 -3.61
C LYS A 181 7.36 3.00 -2.63
N THR A 182 6.47 3.88 -2.16
CA THR A 182 6.79 4.73 -1.01
C THR A 182 6.46 3.96 0.26
N PHE A 183 7.34 4.05 1.25
CA PHE A 183 7.06 3.60 2.59
C PHE A 183 7.05 4.81 3.51
N TYR A 184 6.10 4.78 4.44
CA TYR A 184 5.98 5.73 5.52
C TYR A 184 6.26 5.00 6.82
N ASP A 185 7.00 5.61 7.72
CA ASP A 185 7.14 5.14 9.10
C ASP A 185 6.45 6.10 10.08
N GLU A 186 5.85 5.52 11.11
CA GLU A 186 5.19 6.22 12.20
C GLU A 186 5.29 5.43 13.50
N GLU A 187 4.94 6.09 14.59
CA GLU A 187 4.84 5.49 15.92
C GLU A 187 3.40 5.16 16.28
N ALA A 188 3.23 4.03 16.97
CA ALA A 188 1.94 3.62 17.52
C ALA A 188 2.10 3.03 18.92
N LEU A 189 1.05 3.14 19.73
CA LEU A 189 0.97 2.55 21.06
C LEU A 189 0.42 1.12 20.96
N ILE A 190 1.06 0.15 21.59
CA ILE A 190 0.47 -1.20 21.71
C ILE A 190 -0.61 -1.16 22.79
N ILE A 191 -1.86 -1.41 22.40
CA ILE A 191 -3.01 -1.51 23.31
C ILE A 191 -3.42 -2.97 23.56
N GLY A 192 -3.03 -3.89 22.69
CA GLY A 192 -3.47 -5.28 22.76
C GLY A 192 -2.62 -6.24 21.94
N HIS A 193 -2.96 -7.52 22.05
CA HIS A 193 -2.37 -8.62 21.27
C HIS A 193 -3.49 -9.49 20.73
N LYS A 194 -3.35 -9.94 19.49
CA LYS A 194 -4.27 -10.88 18.85
C LYS A 194 -3.59 -12.22 18.63
N PRO A 195 -4.23 -13.35 18.99
CA PRO A 195 -3.67 -14.67 18.80
C PRO A 195 -3.52 -14.99 17.30
N SER A 196 -2.52 -15.79 16.95
CA SER A 196 -2.36 -16.28 15.58
C SER A 196 -3.32 -17.42 15.29
N LYS A 197 -3.83 -17.48 14.06
CA LYS A 197 -4.62 -18.62 13.56
C LYS A 197 -3.73 -19.79 13.11
N SER A 198 -2.50 -19.50 12.68
CA SER A 198 -1.55 -20.50 12.18
C SER A 198 -0.48 -20.91 13.20
N LEU A 199 -0.10 -19.97 14.09
CA LEU A 199 0.91 -20.20 15.12
C LEU A 199 0.23 -20.35 16.49
N VAL A 200 -0.27 -21.56 16.76
CA VAL A 200 -1.04 -21.86 17.98
C VAL A 200 -0.23 -21.47 19.23
N GLY A 201 -0.87 -20.75 20.15
CA GLY A 201 -0.24 -20.28 21.40
C GLY A 201 0.66 -19.05 21.24
N MET A 202 0.80 -18.49 20.04
CA MET A 202 1.63 -17.30 19.77
C MET A 202 0.80 -16.11 19.31
N VAL A 203 1.37 -14.91 19.42
CA VAL A 203 0.75 -13.69 18.91
C VAL A 203 0.81 -13.66 17.38
N GLY A 204 -0.36 -13.44 16.78
CA GLY A 204 -0.52 -13.21 15.35
C GLY A 204 -0.29 -11.74 14.99
N ALA A 205 -0.80 -10.82 15.80
CA ALA A 205 -0.66 -9.38 15.57
C ALA A 205 -0.66 -8.56 16.86
N LEU A 206 -0.01 -7.40 16.83
CA LEU A 206 -0.13 -6.36 17.84
C LEU A 206 -1.33 -5.47 17.50
N GLU A 207 -2.24 -5.27 18.46
CA GLU A 207 -3.30 -4.27 18.33
C GLU A 207 -2.73 -2.93 18.78
N CYS A 208 -2.72 -1.97 17.87
CA CYS A 208 -2.03 -0.69 18.03
C CYS A 208 -3.00 0.49 17.88
N GLU A 209 -2.67 1.61 18.52
CA GLU A 209 -3.40 2.87 18.46
C GLU A 209 -2.48 4.00 17.98
N LEU A 210 -2.98 4.81 17.04
CA LEU A 210 -2.33 5.99 16.50
C LEU A 210 -2.60 7.24 17.36
N PRO A 211 -1.84 8.34 17.21
CA PRO A 211 -2.07 9.58 17.96
C PRO A 211 -3.47 10.19 17.78
N ASN A 212 -4.15 9.88 16.67
CA ASN A 212 -5.52 10.30 16.39
C ASN A 212 -6.59 9.36 17.01
N GLY A 213 -6.18 8.42 17.86
CA GLY A 213 -7.05 7.42 18.52
C GLY A 213 -7.44 6.25 17.61
N LYS A 214 -6.94 6.21 16.37
CA LYS A 214 -7.33 5.16 15.43
C LYS A 214 -6.61 3.85 15.72
N ARG A 215 -7.38 2.76 15.76
CA ARG A 215 -6.89 1.41 16.01
C ARG A 215 -6.66 0.61 14.73
N PHE A 216 -5.61 -0.21 14.75
CA PHE A 216 -5.23 -1.08 13.65
C PHE A 216 -4.35 -2.23 14.15
N ASP A 217 -4.19 -3.27 13.33
CA ASP A 217 -3.40 -4.45 13.67
C ASP A 217 -2.08 -4.46 12.90
N VAL A 218 -0.99 -4.78 13.59
CA VAL A 218 0.34 -5.00 13.01
C VAL A 218 0.70 -6.47 13.13
N GLY A 219 0.50 -7.22 12.03
CA GLY A 219 0.71 -8.68 11.99
C GLY A 219 2.01 -9.14 11.31
N SER A 220 2.69 -8.25 10.59
CA SER A 220 3.92 -8.55 9.83
C SER A 220 5.14 -7.90 10.48
N GLY A 221 6.34 -8.46 10.26
CA GLY A 221 7.61 -7.93 10.79
C GLY A 221 7.99 -8.42 12.19
N LEU A 222 7.11 -9.16 12.88
CA LEU A 222 7.44 -9.82 14.14
C LEU A 222 8.20 -11.12 13.85
N ASN A 223 9.40 -11.26 14.42
CA ASN A 223 10.12 -12.52 14.42
C ASN A 223 9.50 -13.53 15.39
N MET A 224 9.95 -14.80 15.35
CA MET A 224 9.36 -15.87 16.15
C MET A 224 9.49 -15.63 17.66
N ASP A 225 10.59 -15.06 18.12
CA ASP A 225 10.79 -14.74 19.54
C ASP A 225 9.86 -13.64 20.02
N GLN A 226 9.65 -12.61 19.20
CA GLN A 226 8.65 -11.57 19.44
C GLN A 226 7.23 -12.14 19.38
N ARG A 227 6.94 -13.19 18.60
CA ARG A 227 5.61 -13.82 18.62
C ARG A 227 5.36 -14.66 19.87
N ARG A 228 6.40 -15.32 20.39
CA ARG A 228 6.37 -16.07 21.66
C ARG A 228 6.31 -15.12 22.85
N LYS A 229 7.08 -14.04 22.81
CA LYS A 229 7.20 -13.02 23.85
C LYS A 229 6.91 -11.64 23.23
N PRO A 230 5.63 -11.30 23.04
CA PRO A 230 5.23 -10.07 22.37
C PRO A 230 5.70 -8.83 23.12
N PRO A 231 6.05 -7.74 22.39
CA PRO A 231 6.22 -6.42 22.97
C PRO A 231 5.06 -6.07 23.90
N LYS A 232 5.38 -5.56 25.09
CA LYS A 232 4.39 -5.35 26.17
C LYS A 232 3.34 -4.31 25.75
N LYS A 233 2.09 -4.50 26.21
CA LYS A 233 1.07 -3.45 26.13
C LYS A 233 1.57 -2.19 26.84
N GLY A 234 1.28 -1.02 26.26
CA GLY A 234 1.80 0.27 26.68
C GLY A 234 3.15 0.66 26.06
N SER A 235 3.84 -0.26 25.36
CA SER A 235 5.08 0.10 24.66
C SER A 235 4.77 0.85 23.37
N VAL A 236 5.63 1.81 23.01
CA VAL A 236 5.61 2.48 21.71
C VAL A 236 6.40 1.64 20.72
N ILE A 237 5.90 1.52 19.49
CA ILE A 237 6.61 0.87 18.39
C ILE A 237 6.78 1.85 17.25
N THR A 238 7.84 1.67 16.46
CA THR A 238 7.89 2.21 15.09
C THR A 238 7.44 1.11 14.14
N PHE A 239 6.53 1.45 13.23
CA PHE A 239 6.07 0.57 12.16
C PHE A 239 6.18 1.30 10.83
N LYS A 240 6.29 0.56 9.72
CA LYS A 240 6.19 1.12 8.37
C LYS A 240 4.91 0.67 7.68
N PHE A 241 4.40 1.47 6.75
CA PHE A 241 3.22 1.19 5.94
C PHE A 241 3.35 1.85 4.56
N GLN A 242 2.52 1.45 3.60
CA GLN A 242 2.61 1.97 2.21
C GLN A 242 1.59 3.05 1.92
N GLU A 243 0.38 2.91 2.46
CA GLU A 243 -0.72 3.85 2.23
C GLU A 243 -1.77 3.75 3.35
N LEU A 244 -2.75 4.65 3.34
CA LEU A 244 -3.91 4.60 4.22
C LEU A 244 -5.13 4.01 3.50
N SER A 245 -5.97 3.31 4.26
CA SER A 245 -7.32 2.93 3.84
C SER A 245 -8.22 4.16 3.71
N ASN A 246 -9.40 4.01 3.09
CA ASN A 246 -10.39 5.09 2.99
C ASN A 246 -10.86 5.60 4.36
N SER A 247 -10.79 4.75 5.40
CA SER A 247 -11.10 5.18 6.75
C SER A 247 -9.92 5.87 7.44
N GLY A 248 -8.71 5.85 6.86
CA GLY A 248 -7.46 6.41 7.42
C GLY A 248 -6.59 5.42 8.20
N SER A 249 -6.74 4.10 8.02
CA SER A 249 -5.90 3.10 8.73
C SER A 249 -4.69 2.75 7.89
N PRO A 250 -3.50 2.58 8.47
CA PRO A 250 -2.34 2.06 7.75
C PRO A 250 -2.65 0.72 7.06
N ARG A 251 -2.38 0.63 5.75
CA ARG A 251 -2.44 -0.62 4.99
C ARG A 251 -1.06 -1.27 4.92
N PHE A 252 -1.07 -2.58 5.07
CA PHE A 252 0.14 -3.42 5.10
C PHE A 252 1.18 -2.93 6.13
N PRO A 253 0.78 -2.68 7.39
CA PRO A 253 1.72 -2.25 8.40
C PRO A 253 2.69 -3.38 8.75
N VAL A 254 3.97 -3.03 8.86
CA VAL A 254 5.06 -3.93 9.21
C VAL A 254 5.77 -3.38 10.44
N PHE A 255 5.84 -4.18 11.50
CA PHE A 255 6.60 -3.87 12.71
C PHE A 255 8.08 -3.69 12.36
N LEU A 256 8.71 -2.63 12.88
CA LEU A 256 10.15 -2.42 12.75
C LEU A 256 10.86 -2.65 14.07
N ARG A 257 10.46 -1.92 15.12
CA ARG A 257 11.12 -1.98 16.43
C ARG A 257 10.25 -1.44 17.54
N VAL A 258 10.56 -1.85 18.77
CA VAL A 258 10.07 -1.20 19.99
C VAL A 258 10.91 0.07 20.24
N ARG A 259 10.26 1.16 20.67
CA ARG A 259 10.90 2.41 21.07
C ARG A 259 10.98 2.47 22.59
N THR A 260 12.16 2.15 23.12
CA THR A 260 12.46 2.27 24.55
C THR A 260 12.92 3.67 24.95
N ASP A 261 13.25 4.49 23.95
CA ASP A 261 13.71 5.87 24.05
C ASP A 261 12.57 6.90 24.07
N LEU A 262 11.32 6.46 23.93
CA LEU A 262 10.15 7.34 23.84
C LEU A 262 9.01 6.85 24.72
N THR A 263 8.29 7.81 25.29
CA THR A 263 6.97 7.59 25.89
C THR A 263 5.86 7.86 24.88
N TRP A 264 4.65 7.39 25.17
CA TRP A 264 3.49 7.72 24.34
C TRP A 264 3.21 9.23 24.29
N ASN A 265 3.43 9.93 25.41
CA ASN A 265 3.26 11.38 25.46
C ASN A 265 4.23 12.10 24.50
N ASP A 266 5.46 11.64 24.37
CA ASP A 266 6.42 12.22 23.41
C ASP A 266 5.91 12.10 21.97
N VAL A 267 5.30 10.95 21.64
CA VAL A 267 4.68 10.72 20.33
C VAL A 267 3.50 11.70 20.11
N LEU A 268 2.65 11.86 21.13
CA LEU A 268 1.49 12.77 21.07
C LEU A 268 1.92 14.23 20.90
N GLU A 269 2.94 14.70 21.63
CA GLU A 269 3.45 16.06 21.48
C GLU A 269 4.11 16.28 20.10
N ALA A 270 4.88 15.30 19.62
CA ALA A 270 5.46 15.36 18.27
C ALA A 270 4.37 15.47 17.19
N ALA A 271 3.28 14.70 17.33
CA ALA A 271 2.15 14.72 16.39
C ALA A 271 1.40 16.06 16.34
N LYS A 272 1.44 16.88 17.40
CA LYS A 272 0.86 18.23 17.40
C LYS A 272 1.67 19.21 16.54
N THR A 273 2.99 19.07 16.51
CA THR A 273 3.89 20.00 15.81
C THR A 273 4.16 19.56 14.36
N LYS A 274 4.20 18.26 14.09
CA LYS A 274 4.36 17.67 12.76
C LYS A 274 3.21 16.70 12.51
N LYS A 275 2.33 17.06 11.57
CA LYS A 275 1.17 16.22 11.23
C LYS A 275 1.65 14.87 10.69
N PRO A 276 1.32 13.76 11.37
CA PRO A 276 1.62 12.43 10.85
C PRO A 276 0.81 12.17 9.58
N ILE A 277 1.34 11.30 8.72
CA ILE A 277 0.72 10.93 7.45
C ILE A 277 -0.63 10.26 7.70
N SER A 278 -0.75 9.47 8.76
CA SER A 278 -2.01 8.85 9.23
C SER A 278 -3.14 9.82 9.55
N VAL A 279 -2.86 11.13 9.63
CA VAL A 279 -3.85 12.21 9.83
C VAL A 279 -4.13 12.96 8.53
N THR A 280 -3.38 12.72 7.46
CA THR A 280 -3.58 13.37 6.16
C THR A 280 -4.73 12.68 5.42
N GLN A 281 -5.77 13.44 5.03
CA GLN A 281 -6.88 12.91 4.25
C GLN A 281 -6.37 12.43 2.88
N LYS A 282 -6.73 11.20 2.50
CA LYS A 282 -6.47 10.69 1.15
C LYS A 282 -7.22 11.58 0.16
N ILE A 283 -6.51 12.16 -0.80
CA ILE A 283 -7.14 12.89 -1.91
C ILE A 283 -7.89 11.84 -2.73
N ILE A 284 -9.21 11.88 -2.71
CA ILE A 284 -10.06 11.09 -3.61
C ILE A 284 -10.25 11.96 -4.86
N PRO A 285 -9.61 11.63 -6.00
CA PRO A 285 -9.74 12.46 -7.19
C PRO A 285 -11.16 12.32 -7.76
N SER A 286 -11.98 13.34 -7.53
CA SER A 286 -13.32 13.58 -8.09
C SER A 286 -14.42 12.57 -7.73
N THR A 287 -15.61 13.10 -7.41
CA THR A 287 -16.86 12.32 -7.23
C THR A 287 -17.58 12.03 -8.55
N LYS A 288 -17.21 12.70 -9.65
CA LYS A 288 -17.79 12.51 -11.00
C LYS A 288 -17.03 11.36 -11.68
N LEU A 289 -17.66 10.18 -11.75
CA LEU A 289 -17.11 8.97 -12.37
C LEU A 289 -17.29 9.06 -13.91
N SER A 290 -16.28 9.54 -14.63
CA SER A 290 -16.16 9.37 -16.08
C SER A 290 -15.08 8.33 -16.41
N LYS A 291 -15.01 7.85 -17.66
CA LYS A 291 -13.86 7.05 -18.13
C LYS A 291 -12.58 7.80 -17.80
N GLN A 292 -11.76 7.24 -16.91
CA GLN A 292 -10.45 7.79 -16.62
C GLN A 292 -9.43 7.00 -17.41
N HIS A 293 -8.77 7.66 -18.35
CA HIS A 293 -7.49 7.18 -18.88
C HIS A 293 -6.41 7.50 -17.84
N SER A 294 -5.34 6.71 -17.77
CA SER A 294 -4.17 7.09 -16.96
C SER A 294 -3.67 8.45 -17.48
N ILE A 295 -3.99 9.50 -16.74
CA ILE A 295 -3.83 10.91 -17.15
C ILE A 295 -2.34 11.28 -17.30
N LEU A 296 -1.42 10.42 -16.85
CA LEU A 296 0.00 10.71 -16.86
C LEU A 296 0.71 10.32 -18.16
N PHE A 297 0.14 9.45 -19.01
CA PHE A 297 0.86 8.99 -20.20
C PHE A 297 -0.01 8.54 -21.39
N SER A 298 -1.21 9.08 -21.58
CA SER A 298 -1.82 8.92 -22.91
C SER A 298 -0.86 9.52 -23.95
N VAL A 299 -0.60 8.79 -25.04
CA VAL A 299 0.30 9.22 -26.13
C VAL A 299 -0.32 10.40 -26.93
N ILE A 300 -1.42 10.96 -26.42
CA ILE A 300 -2.03 12.20 -26.87
C ILE A 300 -1.37 13.32 -26.05
N PRO A 301 -0.67 14.28 -26.68
CA PRO A 301 -0.02 15.37 -25.95
C PRO A 301 -1.08 16.19 -25.21
N SER A 302 -1.25 15.93 -23.91
CA SER A 302 -2.18 16.65 -23.05
C SER A 302 -1.76 18.12 -22.85
N ARG A 303 -0.54 18.48 -23.26
CA ARG A 303 0.05 19.81 -23.17
C ARG A 303 0.96 20.05 -24.37
N ASP A 304 0.87 21.27 -24.90
CA ASP A 304 1.81 21.76 -25.91
C ASP A 304 3.25 21.77 -25.34
N VAL A 305 4.19 21.19 -26.08
CA VAL A 305 5.58 20.94 -25.62
C VAL A 305 6.37 22.25 -25.45
N THR A 306 5.90 23.34 -26.07
CA THR A 306 6.58 24.65 -26.09
C THR A 306 6.01 25.61 -25.05
N THR A 307 4.71 25.52 -24.77
CA THR A 307 3.97 26.50 -23.94
C THR A 307 3.38 25.90 -22.66
N GLY A 308 3.36 24.57 -22.51
CA GLY A 308 2.82 23.88 -21.34
C GLY A 308 1.29 24.00 -21.17
N LYS A 309 0.60 24.61 -22.14
CA LYS A 309 -0.85 24.87 -22.07
C LYS A 309 -1.63 23.63 -22.50
N LYS A 310 -2.77 23.37 -21.84
CA LYS A 310 -3.69 22.25 -22.18
C LYS A 310 -4.19 22.48 -23.60
N ILE A 311 -4.02 21.48 -24.48
CA ILE A 311 -4.65 21.46 -25.80
C ILE A 311 -6.08 20.99 -25.57
N VAL A 312 -7.05 21.86 -25.82
CA VAL A 312 -8.49 21.57 -25.71
C VAL A 312 -8.89 20.80 -26.96
N THR A 313 -9.37 19.56 -26.81
CA THR A 313 -9.99 18.78 -27.89
C THR A 313 -11.50 18.95 -27.84
N SER A 314 -12.19 18.66 -28.94
CA SER A 314 -13.62 18.91 -29.18
C SER A 314 -14.60 18.28 -28.18
N ASP A 315 -14.12 17.46 -27.24
CA ASP A 315 -14.93 16.82 -26.20
C ASP A 315 -15.00 17.64 -24.89
N ASP A 316 -14.36 18.82 -24.85
CA ASP A 316 -14.42 19.78 -23.74
C ASP A 316 -15.60 20.79 -23.88
N GLU A 317 -16.52 20.64 -24.84
CA GLU A 317 -17.62 21.61 -25.07
C GLU A 317 -18.92 21.42 -24.28
N ASP A 318 -19.08 20.37 -23.49
CA ASP A 318 -20.31 20.16 -22.69
C ASP A 318 -20.09 20.31 -21.18
N ASP A 319 -19.70 21.51 -20.75
CA ASP A 319 -20.00 22.02 -19.39
C ASP A 319 -20.34 23.52 -19.50
N GLU A 320 -21.34 23.85 -20.33
CA GLU A 320 -22.03 25.13 -20.24
C GLU A 320 -22.91 25.11 -18.97
N VAL A 321 -22.38 25.65 -17.88
CA VAL A 321 -23.18 25.99 -16.70
C VAL A 321 -24.20 27.02 -17.12
N THR A 322 -25.48 26.68 -17.01
CA THR A 322 -26.60 27.60 -17.11
C THR A 322 -26.49 28.67 -16.02
N THR A 323 -25.77 29.75 -16.29
CA THR A 323 -25.96 31.02 -15.59
C THR A 323 -27.08 31.77 -16.27
N THR A 324 -28.22 31.78 -15.61
CA THR A 324 -29.35 32.65 -15.93
C THR A 324 -28.85 34.07 -16.11
N THR A 325 -29.08 34.61 -17.30
CA THR A 325 -28.79 36.00 -17.67
C THR A 325 -29.68 36.93 -16.86
N THR A 326 -29.13 37.54 -15.80
CA THR A 326 -29.62 38.83 -15.30
C THR A 326 -28.61 39.90 -15.67
N ALA A 327 -29.10 40.88 -16.41
CA ALA A 327 -28.35 41.96 -16.99
C ALA A 327 -27.53 42.76 -15.96
N SER A 328 -26.40 43.26 -16.45
CA SER A 328 -25.52 44.24 -15.86
C SER A 328 -26.27 45.35 -15.10
N SER A 329 -25.96 45.50 -13.81
CA SER A 329 -26.05 46.79 -13.13
C SER A 329 -24.76 47.02 -12.34
N LYS A 330 -24.02 48.07 -12.69
CA LYS A 330 -22.89 48.60 -11.93
C LYS A 330 -23.40 49.06 -10.57
N THR A 331 -23.07 48.36 -9.50
CA THR A 331 -23.16 48.91 -8.15
C THR A 331 -21.80 49.50 -7.79
N THR A 332 -21.66 50.81 -7.95
CA THR A 332 -20.58 51.56 -7.32
C THR A 332 -20.75 51.46 -5.81
N ASP A 333 -19.77 50.88 -5.10
CA ASP A 333 -19.73 50.89 -3.63
C ASP A 333 -19.73 52.36 -3.14
N THR A 334 -20.81 52.78 -2.49
CA THR A 334 -21.07 54.18 -2.07
C THR A 334 -20.55 54.51 -0.67
N ARG A 335 -19.85 53.58 -0.02
CA ARG A 335 -19.26 53.81 1.31
C ARG A 335 -18.14 54.86 1.25
N LYS A 336 -18.04 55.68 2.29
CA LYS A 336 -16.99 56.71 2.35
C LYS A 336 -15.62 56.05 2.49
N MET A 337 -14.62 56.62 1.83
CA MET A 337 -13.23 56.18 1.98
C MET A 337 -12.79 56.34 3.43
N CYS A 338 -12.08 55.37 3.99
CA CYS A 338 -11.46 55.54 5.30
C CYS A 338 -10.47 56.70 5.26
N GLN A 339 -10.52 57.61 6.23
CA GLN A 339 -9.59 58.75 6.31
C GLN A 339 -8.11 58.32 6.40
N TYR A 340 -7.84 57.07 6.82
CA TYR A 340 -6.51 56.49 6.90
C TYR A 340 -6.15 55.59 5.69
N GLY A 341 -7.05 55.48 4.70
CA GLY A 341 -6.81 54.78 3.43
C GLY A 341 -6.26 53.37 3.62
N ALA A 342 -5.31 52.96 2.77
CA ALA A 342 -4.70 51.63 2.78
C ALA A 342 -3.92 51.27 4.07
N ASN A 343 -3.69 52.25 4.97
CA ASN A 343 -2.89 52.10 6.18
C ASN A 343 -3.74 52.14 7.47
N CYS A 344 -5.06 51.97 7.36
CA CYS A 344 -5.93 51.91 8.53
C CYS A 344 -5.62 50.67 9.39
N TYR A 345 -5.36 50.88 10.68
CA TYR A 345 -5.06 49.81 11.64
C TYR A 345 -6.29 49.33 12.43
N ARG A 346 -7.49 49.86 12.15
CA ARG A 346 -8.73 49.49 12.85
C ARG A 346 -9.35 48.25 12.21
N THR A 347 -9.38 47.15 12.96
CA THR A 347 -9.86 45.83 12.49
C THR A 347 -11.29 45.48 12.94
N ASN A 348 -12.01 46.43 13.56
CA ASN A 348 -13.37 46.20 14.04
C ASN A 348 -14.35 45.91 12.86
N PRO A 349 -15.16 44.84 12.92
CA PRO A 349 -16.14 44.48 11.90
C PRO A 349 -17.09 45.61 11.47
N ASP A 350 -17.51 46.49 12.37
CA ASP A 350 -18.43 47.59 12.02
C ASP A 350 -17.72 48.71 11.24
N HIS A 351 -16.42 48.89 11.45
CA HIS A 351 -15.61 49.83 10.68
C HIS A 351 -15.45 49.37 9.22
N LEU A 352 -15.18 48.08 9.02
CA LEU A 352 -15.03 47.49 7.68
C LEU A 352 -16.35 47.43 6.91
N LYS A 353 -17.49 47.45 7.60
CA LYS A 353 -18.82 47.60 6.98
C LYS A 353 -19.09 49.03 6.52
N GLN A 354 -18.54 50.03 7.18
CA GLN A 354 -18.84 51.45 6.94
C GLN A 354 -17.84 52.17 6.01
N PHE A 355 -16.60 51.69 5.88
CA PHE A 355 -15.52 52.41 5.17
C PHE A 355 -14.70 51.55 4.18
N GLN A 356 -14.23 52.16 3.09
CA GLN A 356 -13.42 51.50 2.03
C GLN A 356 -11.90 51.70 2.20
N HIS A 357 -11.11 50.72 1.74
CA HIS A 357 -9.64 50.71 1.78
C HIS A 357 -9.07 50.19 0.44
N PRO A 358 -8.19 50.94 -0.27
CA PRO A 358 -7.53 50.46 -1.48
C PRO A 358 -6.39 49.49 -1.11
N SER A 359 -6.30 48.33 -1.78
CA SER A 359 -5.32 47.28 -1.47
C SER A 359 -3.88 47.78 -1.62
N SER A 360 -3.11 47.80 -0.52
CA SER A 360 -1.66 48.00 -0.56
C SER A 360 -0.93 46.67 -0.38
N THR A 361 -0.04 46.41 -1.33
CA THR A 361 1.08 45.48 -1.22
C THR A 361 2.20 46.09 -0.36
N LYS A 362 2.99 45.20 0.24
CA LYS A 362 4.33 45.39 0.86
C LYS A 362 4.38 45.41 2.41
N PRO A 363 5.59 45.31 3.00
CA PRO A 363 6.16 44.11 3.64
C PRO A 363 6.31 44.36 5.14
N LYS A 364 6.82 43.41 5.93
CA LYS A 364 7.28 43.74 7.29
C LYS A 364 8.67 43.19 7.54
N GLU A 365 9.61 44.13 7.58
CA GLU A 365 10.91 44.03 8.23
C GLU A 365 10.75 43.91 9.75
N ASN A 366 11.82 43.40 10.37
CA ASN A 366 12.01 43.11 11.78
C ASN A 366 11.95 44.35 12.69
N GLU A 367 11.37 44.18 13.88
CA GLU A 367 11.86 44.82 15.09
C GLU A 367 12.06 43.77 16.19
N SER A 368 13.31 43.67 16.61
CA SER A 368 13.84 42.80 17.65
C SER A 368 13.30 43.23 19.02
N LYS A 369 12.67 42.30 19.74
CA LYS A 369 12.69 42.29 21.21
C LYS A 369 13.20 40.93 21.68
N THR A 370 14.42 41.00 22.21
CA THR A 370 15.11 40.00 23.00
C THR A 370 14.17 39.26 23.95
N LYS A 371 13.99 37.97 23.69
CA LYS A 371 13.75 36.95 24.70
C LYS A 371 14.71 35.81 24.40
N GLU A 372 15.70 35.66 25.25
CA GLU A 372 16.53 34.46 25.32
C GLU A 372 15.60 33.25 25.37
N ASN A 373 15.69 32.42 24.35
CA ASN A 373 15.07 31.12 24.34
C ASN A 373 16.12 30.18 23.78
N GLU A 374 16.60 29.25 24.61
CA GLU A 374 17.54 28.19 24.25
C GLU A 374 16.96 27.37 23.10
N SER A 375 17.21 27.83 21.88
CA SER A 375 17.00 27.10 20.65
C SER A 375 18.03 25.98 20.62
N LYS A 376 17.62 24.78 21.08
CA LYS A 376 18.26 23.54 20.65
C LYS A 376 18.18 23.51 19.12
N THR A 377 19.24 23.96 18.45
CA THR A 377 19.46 23.71 17.03
C THR A 377 19.40 22.20 16.86
N LYS A 378 18.33 21.71 16.24
CA LYS A 378 18.11 20.27 16.06
C LYS A 378 19.35 19.67 15.41
N PRO A 379 19.90 18.56 15.95
CA PRO A 379 21.05 17.92 15.32
C PRO A 379 20.72 17.58 13.85
N PRO A 380 21.71 17.72 12.95
CA PRO A 380 21.51 17.38 11.55
C PRO A 380 21.18 15.89 11.40
N CYS A 381 20.25 15.57 10.51
CA CYS A 381 19.97 14.18 10.17
C CYS A 381 21.21 13.54 9.52
N VAL A 382 21.58 12.33 9.94
CA VAL A 382 22.68 11.54 9.34
C VAL A 382 22.48 11.28 7.84
N PHE A 383 21.24 11.27 7.36
CA PHE A 383 20.89 11.11 5.96
C PHE A 383 20.69 12.45 5.23
N GLY A 384 20.81 13.57 5.93
CA GLY A 384 20.61 14.92 5.42
C GLY A 384 19.35 15.05 4.57
N ASN A 385 19.49 15.66 3.41
CA ASN A 385 18.38 15.95 2.48
C ASN A 385 17.85 14.70 1.77
N LYS A 386 18.51 13.54 1.94
CA LYS A 386 18.13 12.24 1.39
C LYS A 386 17.40 11.36 2.40
N CYS A 387 17.06 11.88 3.58
CA CYS A 387 16.34 11.13 4.60
C CYS A 387 14.98 10.65 4.09
N TYR A 388 14.72 9.35 4.23
CA TYR A 388 13.47 8.70 3.83
C TYR A 388 12.50 8.47 5.00
N ARG A 389 12.89 8.82 6.23
CA ARG A 389 12.03 8.70 7.42
C ARG A 389 10.96 9.77 7.44
N THR A 390 9.73 9.36 7.71
CA THR A 390 8.53 10.21 7.72
C THR A 390 7.90 10.36 9.11
N SER A 391 8.36 9.61 10.10
CA SER A 391 7.89 9.69 11.49
C SER A 391 7.89 11.13 11.99
N SER A 392 6.79 11.54 12.61
CA SER A 392 6.64 12.88 13.21
C SER A 392 7.72 13.14 14.25
N ILE A 393 8.16 12.11 14.97
CA ILE A 393 9.26 12.21 15.95
C ILE A 393 10.58 12.46 15.25
N HIS A 394 10.91 11.72 14.18
CA HIS A 394 12.14 11.97 13.42
C HIS A 394 12.19 13.42 12.89
N LEU A 395 11.08 13.88 12.31
CA LEU A 395 10.94 15.25 11.79
C LEU A 395 10.91 16.32 12.90
N ALA A 396 10.52 15.95 14.13
CA ALA A 396 10.59 16.81 15.30
C ALA A 396 12.01 16.88 15.90
N THR A 397 12.78 15.79 15.84
CA THR A 397 14.11 15.69 16.46
C THR A 397 15.25 16.19 15.57
N TYR A 398 15.21 15.95 14.26
CA TYR A 398 16.35 16.20 13.35
C TYR A 398 16.07 17.32 12.33
N SER A 399 17.11 18.08 11.98
CA SER A 399 17.06 19.05 10.89
C SER A 399 17.43 18.41 9.55
N HIS A 400 16.80 18.88 8.47
CA HIS A 400 17.05 18.48 7.09
C HIS A 400 17.22 19.77 6.30
N ALA A 401 18.42 20.07 5.82
CA ALA A 401 18.67 21.31 5.09
C ALA A 401 17.86 21.31 3.79
N THR A 402 17.22 22.42 3.43
CA THR A 402 16.64 22.55 2.09
C THR A 402 17.70 23.13 1.16
N LYS A 403 17.87 22.56 -0.04
CA LYS A 403 18.75 23.12 -1.08
C LYS A 403 18.21 24.49 -1.49
N THR A 404 18.70 25.53 -0.86
CA THR A 404 18.81 26.94 -1.30
C THR A 404 19.28 27.76 -0.11
N GLU A 405 20.58 27.71 0.19
CA GLU A 405 21.33 28.89 0.64
C GLU A 405 22.68 28.81 -0.09
N THR A 406 22.95 29.88 -0.82
CA THR A 406 23.96 30.03 -1.86
C THR A 406 25.37 30.08 -1.30
N GLU A 407 26.29 29.52 -2.07
CA GLU A 407 27.70 29.89 -2.07
C GLU A 407 27.82 31.41 -2.21
N GLU A 408 28.35 32.09 -1.19
CA GLU A 408 29.21 33.27 -1.27
C GLU A 408 29.50 33.78 0.15
N GLU A 409 30.71 33.52 0.65
CA GLU A 409 31.57 34.56 1.23
C GLU A 409 32.99 33.98 1.40
N ILE A 410 33.90 34.47 0.56
CA ILE A 410 35.36 34.34 0.71
C ILE A 410 35.87 35.65 1.32
N LEU A 411 36.94 35.51 2.13
CA LEU A 411 37.82 36.48 2.81
C LEU A 411 37.47 36.76 4.26
N ASP A 412 38.40 36.84 5.22
CA ASP A 412 39.82 36.48 5.38
C ASP A 412 40.15 36.95 6.81
N THR A 413 40.84 36.14 7.60
CA THR A 413 41.91 36.56 8.50
C THR A 413 42.54 35.29 9.06
N GLY A 414 43.75 35.00 8.60
CA GLY A 414 44.54 33.87 9.06
C GLY A 414 45.05 34.02 10.49
N GLU A 415 45.18 32.88 11.17
CA GLU A 415 46.28 32.68 12.12
C GLU A 415 46.71 31.20 12.10
N LEU A 416 48.02 31.02 11.97
CA LEU A 416 48.76 29.77 11.84
C LEU A 416 48.66 28.93 13.12
N ILE A 417 48.16 27.69 13.02
CA ILE A 417 48.57 26.58 13.90
C ILE A 417 48.66 25.29 13.06
N GLU A 418 49.87 24.79 12.89
CA GLU A 418 50.18 23.42 12.46
C GLU A 418 49.65 22.42 13.50
N SER A 419 48.93 21.36 13.07
CA SER A 419 49.15 19.98 13.51
C SER A 419 47.98 19.04 13.17
N GLU A 420 48.31 17.98 12.43
CA GLU A 420 47.83 16.59 12.56
C GLU A 420 46.39 16.19 12.15
N GLU A 421 46.35 15.33 11.14
CA GLU A 421 45.19 14.56 10.68
C GLU A 421 44.72 13.54 11.74
N PRO A 422 43.41 13.41 12.03
CA PRO A 422 42.90 12.24 12.75
C PRO A 422 42.50 11.13 11.77
N ILE A 423 43.46 10.22 11.66
CA ILE A 423 43.41 8.79 11.39
C ILE A 423 42.01 8.13 11.55
N SER A 424 41.61 7.45 10.47
CA SER A 424 40.57 6.41 10.42
C SER A 424 40.81 5.29 11.44
N PRO A 425 39.84 4.94 12.33
CA PRO A 425 39.99 3.77 13.19
C PRO A 425 39.80 2.49 12.39
N THR A 426 40.94 1.94 11.98
CA THR A 426 41.09 0.56 11.53
C THR A 426 41.08 -0.37 12.75
N THR A 427 40.31 -1.46 12.62
CA THR A 427 40.63 -2.82 13.09
C THR A 427 41.16 -2.98 14.52
N ILE A 428 40.30 -3.43 15.43
CA ILE A 428 40.72 -4.19 16.61
C ILE A 428 40.30 -5.63 16.40
N ASP A 429 41.25 -6.46 16.00
CA ASP A 429 41.20 -7.89 16.24
C ASP A 429 42.61 -8.36 16.61
N SER A 430 42.80 -8.74 17.87
CA SER A 430 43.78 -9.72 18.34
C SER A 430 43.84 -9.71 19.86
N LEU A 431 43.02 -10.53 20.51
CA LEU A 431 43.49 -11.39 21.60
C LEU A 431 42.67 -12.69 21.59
N LEU A 432 43.37 -13.74 21.18
CA LEU A 432 42.96 -15.12 20.94
C LEU A 432 42.46 -15.84 22.21
N VAL A 433 41.38 -16.60 22.08
CA VAL A 433 41.38 -18.01 22.50
C VAL A 433 40.81 -18.86 21.37
N LYS A 434 41.65 -19.78 20.90
CA LYS A 434 41.38 -20.77 19.87
C LYS A 434 40.40 -21.78 20.42
N ASP A 435 39.24 -21.93 19.78
CA ASP A 435 38.57 -23.21 19.72
C ASP A 435 38.06 -23.48 18.30
N LYS A 436 38.49 -24.63 17.79
CA LYS A 436 38.16 -25.15 16.48
C LYS A 436 36.72 -25.63 16.51
N ASN A 437 35.82 -24.96 15.79
CA ASN A 437 34.75 -25.66 15.08
C ASN A 437 34.13 -24.79 13.98
N LYS A 438 33.88 -25.45 12.85
CA LYS A 438 33.25 -24.98 11.60
C LYS A 438 32.21 -23.85 11.79
N GLY A 439 32.42 -22.72 11.12
CA GLY A 439 31.42 -21.67 10.87
C GLY A 439 31.48 -21.28 9.39
N LEU A 440 30.44 -21.57 8.61
CA LEU A 440 29.25 -20.73 8.40
C LEU A 440 29.55 -19.59 7.43
N LYS A 441 29.24 -19.84 6.16
CA LYS A 441 28.94 -18.81 5.17
C LYS A 441 27.65 -18.12 5.60
N PHE A 442 27.63 -16.79 5.50
CA PHE A 442 26.42 -15.98 5.63
C PHE A 442 25.79 -15.90 4.23
N ASP A 443 24.75 -16.71 4.02
CA ASP A 443 23.76 -16.54 2.97
C ASP A 443 22.58 -15.80 3.64
N ASP A 444 22.39 -14.51 3.31
CA ASP A 444 21.17 -13.77 3.66
C ASP A 444 20.14 -14.00 2.54
N ASP A 445 19.49 -15.18 2.60
CA ASP A 445 18.30 -15.51 1.84
C ASP A 445 17.11 -15.64 2.82
N ASP A 446 16.19 -14.68 2.75
CA ASP A 446 14.79 -14.83 3.17
C ASP A 446 13.96 -14.62 1.90
N ASP A 447 13.64 -15.70 1.19
CA ASP A 447 12.31 -15.95 0.59
C ASP A 447 12.32 -17.27 -0.22
N ASP A 448 11.61 -18.25 0.33
CA ASP A 448 11.00 -19.46 -0.25
C ASP A 448 11.07 -19.62 -1.79
N ASP A 449 11.89 -20.59 -2.26
CA ASP A 449 11.48 -21.73 -3.11
C ASP A 449 12.74 -22.54 -3.53
N ASP A 450 13.06 -23.59 -2.77
CA ASP A 450 14.09 -24.60 -3.03
C ASP A 450 13.57 -25.65 -4.03
N ASP A 451 14.28 -25.82 -5.15
CA ASP A 451 14.19 -26.99 -6.01
C ASP A 451 15.61 -27.59 -6.19
N SER A 452 16.18 -28.14 -5.12
CA SER A 452 16.99 -29.37 -5.16
C SER A 452 17.48 -29.86 -3.77
N ASN A 453 16.77 -30.81 -3.12
CA ASN A 453 17.44 -31.73 -2.18
C ASN A 453 16.70 -33.07 -1.92
N ASP A 454 16.69 -33.92 -2.93
CA ASP A 454 16.00 -35.22 -3.00
C ASP A 454 16.59 -36.36 -2.10
N LYS A 455 17.11 -36.06 -0.91
CA LYS A 455 17.57 -37.11 0.05
C LYS A 455 17.27 -36.87 1.54
N GLN A 456 16.78 -35.71 1.96
CA GLN A 456 16.31 -35.49 3.35
C GLN A 456 14.78 -35.54 3.49
N ASP A 457 14.03 -35.43 2.39
CA ASP A 457 12.56 -35.42 2.42
C ASP A 457 11.93 -36.80 2.66
N GLN A 458 12.62 -37.91 2.36
CA GLN A 458 12.04 -39.24 2.59
C GLN A 458 11.89 -39.57 4.09
N GLU A 459 12.74 -39.04 4.97
CA GLU A 459 12.62 -39.29 6.43
C GLU A 459 11.59 -38.38 7.12
N MET A 460 11.38 -37.15 6.63
CA MET A 460 10.30 -36.28 7.15
C MET A 460 8.91 -36.68 6.62
N ILE A 461 8.79 -37.06 5.34
CA ILE A 461 7.51 -37.53 4.77
C ILE A 461 7.07 -38.85 5.39
N THR A 462 8.00 -39.76 5.72
CA THR A 462 7.65 -41.02 6.40
C THR A 462 7.20 -40.82 7.84
N ARG A 463 7.75 -39.82 8.56
CA ARG A 463 7.29 -39.45 9.91
C ARG A 463 5.87 -38.88 9.89
N SER A 464 5.58 -37.99 8.96
CA SER A 464 4.23 -37.44 8.74
C SER A 464 3.22 -38.52 8.31
N LYS A 465 3.62 -39.46 7.45
CA LYS A 465 2.76 -40.56 7.00
C LYS A 465 2.44 -41.55 8.12
N LYS A 466 3.38 -41.82 9.03
CA LYS A 466 3.16 -42.66 10.21
C LYS A 466 2.20 -42.01 11.22
N GLU A 467 2.31 -40.69 11.41
CA GLU A 467 1.38 -39.92 12.24
C GLU A 467 -0.03 -39.90 11.66
N TRP A 468 -0.17 -39.73 10.34
CA TRP A 468 -1.45 -39.82 9.63
C TRP A 468 -2.07 -41.22 9.72
N LEU A 469 -1.29 -42.28 9.51
CA LEU A 469 -1.78 -43.65 9.63
C LEU A 469 -2.22 -43.97 11.07
N ASN A 470 -1.52 -43.43 12.07
CA ASN A 470 -1.91 -43.57 13.48
C ASN A 470 -3.22 -42.82 13.79
N LEU A 471 -3.41 -41.63 13.20
CA LEU A 471 -4.66 -40.89 13.32
C LEU A 471 -5.83 -41.62 12.66
N GLU A 472 -5.62 -42.17 11.46
CA GLU A 472 -6.63 -42.93 10.72
C GLU A 472 -7.03 -44.21 11.46
N ASN A 473 -6.05 -44.91 12.07
CA ASN A 473 -6.31 -46.08 12.90
C ASN A 473 -7.10 -45.72 14.16
N LYS A 474 -6.75 -44.62 14.85
CA LYS A 474 -7.52 -44.11 15.99
C LYS A 474 -8.96 -43.76 15.59
N LEU A 475 -9.15 -43.15 14.41
CA LEU A 475 -10.48 -42.81 13.91
C LEU A 475 -11.30 -44.06 13.59
N LYS A 476 -10.70 -45.07 12.94
CA LYS A 476 -11.35 -46.37 12.68
C LYS A 476 -11.72 -47.08 13.98
N GLU A 477 -10.88 -47.01 14.99
CA GLU A 477 -11.13 -47.63 16.30
C GLU A 477 -12.26 -46.91 17.07
N GLN A 478 -12.28 -45.57 17.05
CA GLN A 478 -13.41 -44.81 17.60
C GLN A 478 -14.72 -45.06 16.85
N SER A 479 -14.65 -45.20 15.52
CA SER A 479 -15.83 -45.52 14.71
C SER A 479 -16.37 -46.92 15.02
N LYS A 480 -15.49 -47.92 15.20
CA LYS A 480 -15.90 -49.26 15.66
C LYS A 480 -16.51 -49.21 17.05
N ARG A 481 -15.96 -48.40 17.96
CA ARG A 481 -16.51 -48.23 19.31
C ARG A 481 -17.89 -47.58 19.31
N LEU A 482 -18.15 -46.63 18.40
CA LEU A 482 -19.48 -46.05 18.20
C LEU A 482 -20.49 -47.08 17.69
N VAL A 483 -20.12 -47.87 16.69
CA VAL A 483 -21.00 -48.95 16.18
C VAL A 483 -21.31 -49.97 17.28
N TYR A 484 -20.30 -50.37 18.06
CA TYR A 484 -20.50 -51.27 19.21
C TYR A 484 -21.42 -50.66 20.27
N LEU A 485 -21.27 -49.36 20.57
CA LEU A 485 -22.17 -48.67 21.50
C LEU A 485 -23.60 -48.60 20.96
N GLU A 486 -23.79 -48.34 19.66
CA GLU A 486 -25.11 -48.36 19.04
C GLU A 486 -25.76 -49.75 19.08
N GLU A 487 -24.99 -50.81 18.85
CA GLU A 487 -25.47 -52.19 18.98
C GLU A 487 -25.83 -52.54 20.43
N MET A 488 -25.02 -52.10 21.39
CA MET A 488 -25.29 -52.21 22.82
C MET A 488 -26.56 -51.48 23.22
N PHE A 489 -26.77 -50.26 22.73
CA PHE A 489 -28.03 -49.53 22.95
C PHE A 489 -29.23 -50.25 22.34
N LYS A 490 -29.09 -50.84 21.15
CA LYS A 490 -30.16 -51.62 20.51
C LYS A 490 -30.47 -52.92 21.27
N THR A 491 -29.46 -53.59 21.82
CA THR A 491 -29.66 -54.80 22.64
C THR A 491 -30.32 -54.46 23.98
N THR A 492 -29.85 -53.43 24.69
CA THR A 492 -30.48 -52.95 25.92
C THR A 492 -31.95 -52.54 25.68
N LYS A 493 -32.26 -51.90 24.56
CA LYS A 493 -33.63 -51.52 24.20
C LYS A 493 -34.51 -52.74 23.89
N ARG A 494 -33.94 -53.81 23.33
CA ARG A 494 -34.63 -55.11 23.14
C ARG A 494 -34.86 -55.82 24.47
N SER A 495 -33.89 -55.83 25.39
CA SER A 495 -34.02 -56.43 26.72
C SER A 495 -35.07 -55.75 27.59
N ILE A 496 -35.22 -54.42 27.47
CA ILE A 496 -36.28 -53.66 28.14
C ILE A 496 -37.65 -53.98 27.52
N SER A 497 -37.72 -54.31 26.23
CA SER A 497 -38.96 -54.68 25.55
C SER A 497 -39.42 -56.11 25.88
N THR A 498 -38.50 -57.04 26.17
CA THR A 498 -38.83 -58.45 26.48
C THR A 498 -39.18 -58.68 27.95
N ASN A 499 -38.84 -57.76 28.85
CA ASN A 499 -39.21 -57.86 30.27
C ASN A 499 -40.58 -57.24 30.59
N ASN A 500 -41.26 -56.63 29.62
CA ASN A 500 -42.58 -56.01 29.81
C ASN A 500 -43.76 -56.93 29.40
N ASP A 501 -43.49 -58.17 28.97
CA ASP A 501 -44.53 -59.11 28.54
C ASP A 501 -44.81 -60.25 29.56
N ASP A 502 -44.13 -60.29 30.72
CA ASP A 502 -44.29 -61.39 31.71
C ASP A 502 -44.73 -60.97 33.14
N ASP A 503 -45.05 -59.71 33.42
CA ASP A 503 -45.59 -59.31 34.74
C ASP A 503 -46.95 -58.62 34.61
N ASN A 504 -47.95 -59.40 34.20
CA ASN A 504 -49.34 -59.14 34.57
C ASN A 504 -49.66 -60.00 35.80
N ILE A 505 -49.40 -59.50 37.01
CA ILE A 505 -50.10 -59.86 38.27
C ILE A 505 -49.80 -58.81 39.36
N ASN A 506 -50.90 -58.25 39.88
CA ASN A 506 -51.14 -57.64 41.19
C ASN A 506 -50.61 -56.23 41.55
N GLU A 507 -51.58 -55.32 41.50
CA GLU A 507 -51.90 -54.26 42.45
C GLU A 507 -51.37 -54.38 43.88
N ASN A 508 -51.07 -53.18 44.43
CA ASN A 508 -51.01 -52.75 45.84
C ASN A 508 -49.61 -52.51 46.42
N ASN A 509 -49.12 -51.27 46.36
CA ASN A 509 -49.05 -50.43 47.55
C ASN A 509 -48.51 -49.01 47.30
N THR A 510 -49.39 -48.05 47.55
CA THR A 510 -49.19 -46.85 48.38
C THR A 510 -47.80 -46.20 48.52
N LYS A 511 -47.80 -44.89 48.22
CA LYS A 511 -47.09 -43.78 48.92
C LYS A 511 -45.57 -43.89 49.05
N ARG A 512 -44.84 -42.89 48.52
CA ARG A 512 -44.25 -41.73 49.24
C ARG A 512 -43.10 -41.12 48.41
N LEU A 513 -42.96 -39.77 48.48
CA LEU A 513 -41.80 -38.93 48.09
C LEU A 513 -41.63 -38.79 46.56
N LYS A 514 -41.96 -37.70 45.85
CA LYS A 514 -41.72 -36.25 46.02
C LYS A 514 -40.28 -35.92 46.45
N THR A 515 -39.59 -35.22 45.52
CA THR A 515 -38.27 -34.55 45.55
C THR A 515 -37.07 -35.50 45.59
N ASP A 516 -36.09 -35.46 44.68
CA ASP A 516 -35.45 -34.31 44.01
C ASP A 516 -35.30 -34.45 42.48
#